data_AF-A0A1D1XX08-F1
#
_entry.id   AF-A0A1D1XX08-F1
#
_cell.length_a   1.000
_cell.length_b   1.000
_cell.length_c   1.000
_cell.angle_alpha   90.00
_cell.angle_beta   90.00
_cell.angle_gamma   90.00
#
_symmetry.space_group_name_H-M   'P 1'
#
loop_
_entity.id
_entity.type
_entity.pdbx_description
1 polymer ?
#
loop_
_entity_poly.entity_id
_entity_poly.type
_entity_poly.pdbx_seq_one_letter_code
_entity_poly.pdbx_strand_id
1 'polypeptide(L)'
;LRNAHYLKDRLRDAGIGALLNELSSTVVFERPQDEEFVRRWQLACQGNIAHVVVMPNVTIEKLDAFLNELVQKRSSWFPNGKVQTPCIAADIGEENCACIMHND
;
A
#
# COMPACT_ATOMS: atom_id res chain seq x y z
N LEU A 1 5.97 11.05 12.82
CA LEU A 1 5.18 10.01 12.10
C LEU A 1 4.06 10.55 11.22
N ARG A 2 3.78 11.87 11.20
CA ARG A 2 2.69 12.47 10.41
C ARG A 2 2.61 11.99 8.95
N ASN A 3 3.74 11.91 8.27
CA ASN A 3 3.80 11.51 6.86
C ASN A 3 3.47 10.02 6.65
N ALA A 4 3.79 9.17 7.63
CA ALA A 4 3.47 7.74 7.58
C ALA A 4 1.98 7.50 7.81
N HIS A 5 1.38 8.22 8.78
CA HIS A 5 -0.08 8.24 8.95
C HIS A 5 -0.77 8.73 7.68
N TYR A 6 -0.28 9.84 7.12
CA TYR A 6 -0.81 10.39 5.87
C TYR A 6 -0.80 9.36 4.74
N LEU A 7 0.32 8.66 4.53
CA LEU A 7 0.40 7.63 3.49
C LEU A 7 -0.58 6.49 3.76
N LYS A 8 -0.66 6.00 5.01
CA LYS A 8 -1.60 4.93 5.40
C LYS A 8 -3.05 5.32 5.11
N ASP A 9 -3.46 6.51 5.55
CA ASP A 9 -4.84 6.99 5.38
C ASP A 9 -5.17 7.14 3.89
N ARG A 10 -4.24 7.69 3.09
CA ARG A 10 -4.44 7.85 1.65
C ARG A 10 -4.47 6.53 0.87
N LEU A 11 -3.72 5.52 1.31
CA LEU A 11 -3.82 4.17 0.74
C LEU A 11 -5.21 3.57 1.03
N ARG A 12 -5.70 3.71 2.26
CA ARG A 12 -7.05 3.23 2.64
C ARG A 12 -8.15 3.94 1.85
N ASP A 13 -8.05 5.25 1.66
CA ASP A 13 -8.99 6.02 0.82
C ASP A 13 -9.01 5.54 -0.64
N ALA A 14 -7.91 4.97 -1.13
CA ALA A 14 -7.80 4.38 -2.46
C ALA A 14 -8.25 2.90 -2.52
N GLY A 15 -8.85 2.37 -1.44
CA GLY A 15 -9.26 0.97 -1.35
C GLY A 15 -8.07 0.00 -1.34
N ILE A 16 -6.92 0.42 -0.81
CA ILE A 16 -5.74 -0.41 -0.62
C ILE A 16 -5.65 -0.76 0.86
N GLY A 17 -5.53 -2.06 1.16
CA GLY A 17 -5.33 -2.51 2.53
C GLY A 17 -3.98 -2.02 3.04
N ALA A 18 -3.96 -1.35 4.18
CA ALA A 18 -2.75 -0.73 4.71
C ALA A 18 -2.74 -0.66 6.24
N LEU A 19 -1.60 -1.00 6.83
CA LEU A 19 -1.31 -0.90 8.25
C LEU A 19 -0.08 -0.02 8.46
N LEU A 20 -0.13 0.88 9.42
CA LEU A 20 1.06 1.56 9.94
C LEU A 20 1.48 0.84 11.22
N ASN A 21 2.73 0.39 11.28
CA ASN A 21 3.26 -0.15 12.51
C ASN A 21 3.34 0.97 13.57
N GLU A 22 2.66 0.79 14.71
CA GLU A 22 2.53 1.81 15.76
C GLU A 22 3.87 2.29 16.33
N LEU A 23 4.89 1.44 16.26
CA LEU A 23 6.23 1.71 16.79
C LEU A 23 7.21 2.22 15.72
N SER A 24 6.80 2.41 14.47
CA SER A 24 7.69 2.84 13.39
C SER A 24 7.03 3.75 12.34
N SER A 25 7.83 4.21 11.36
CA SER A 25 7.32 4.89 10.16
C SER A 25 7.11 3.94 8.97
N THR A 26 7.00 2.64 9.25
CA THR A 26 6.81 1.61 8.23
C THR A 26 5.33 1.42 7.96
N VAL A 27 4.92 1.67 6.72
CA VAL A 27 3.58 1.34 6.21
C VAL A 27 3.68 0.01 5.45
N VAL A 28 2.77 -0.89 5.78
CA VAL A 28 2.63 -2.21 5.16
C VAL A 28 1.35 -2.22 4.34
N PHE A 29 1.41 -2.66 3.09
CA PHE A 29 0.26 -2.68 2.19
C PHE A 29 0.38 -3.83 1.18
N GLU A 30 -0.61 -3.99 0.31
CA GLU A 30 -0.58 -5.02 -0.73
C GLU A 30 0.66 -4.91 -1.63
N ARG A 31 1.26 -6.05 -2.00
CA ARG A 31 2.42 -6.06 -2.88
C ARG A 31 2.05 -5.58 -4.30
N PRO A 32 2.70 -4.52 -4.82
CA PRO A 32 2.57 -4.14 -6.22
C PRO A 32 2.97 -5.29 -7.16
N GLN A 33 2.19 -5.54 -8.22
CA GLN A 33 2.52 -6.56 -9.24
C GLN A 33 3.49 -6.04 -10.31
N ASP A 34 3.89 -4.77 -10.23
CA ASP A 34 4.83 -4.12 -11.14
C ASP A 34 6.23 -4.05 -10.50
N GLU A 35 7.14 -4.89 -11.00
CA GLU A 35 8.51 -4.97 -10.50
C GLU A 35 9.34 -3.71 -10.81
N GLU A 36 9.02 -2.95 -11.87
CA GLU A 36 9.67 -1.66 -12.14
C GLU A 36 9.27 -0.62 -11.09
N PHE A 37 8.00 -0.62 -10.68
CA PHE A 37 7.51 0.22 -9.58
C PHE A 37 8.18 -0.14 -8.25
N VAL A 38 8.25 -1.44 -7.91
CA VAL A 38 8.93 -1.93 -6.71
C VAL A 38 10.39 -1.48 -6.67
N ARG A 39 11.11 -1.58 -7.80
CA ARG A 39 12.50 -1.15 -7.91
C ARG A 39 12.66 0.36 -7.82
N ARG A 40 11.81 1.13 -8.51
CA ARG A 40 11.82 2.59 -8.53
C ARG A 40 11.65 3.17 -7.13
N TRP A 41 10.72 2.63 -6.36
CA TRP A 41 10.38 3.09 -5.01
C TRP A 41 11.07 2.32 -3.90
N GLN A 42 11.96 1.37 -4.26
CA GLN A 42 12.76 0.56 -3.34
C GLN A 42 11.92 -0.12 -2.26
N LEU A 43 10.80 -0.70 -2.66
CA LEU A 43 9.88 -1.36 -1.72
C LEU A 43 10.45 -2.70 -1.26
N ALA A 44 10.30 -2.99 0.03
CA ALA A 44 10.64 -4.29 0.58
C ALA A 44 9.41 -5.22 0.51
N CYS A 45 9.43 -6.19 -0.39
CA CYS A 45 8.32 -7.12 -0.59
C CYS A 45 8.56 -8.46 0.11
N GLN A 46 7.53 -8.98 0.78
CA GLN A 46 7.51 -10.30 1.40
C GLN A 46 6.15 -10.94 1.16
N GLY A 47 6.11 -12.11 0.52
CA GLY A 47 4.85 -12.76 0.16
C GLY A 47 3.94 -11.81 -0.64
N ASN A 48 2.74 -11.56 -0.11
CA ASN A 48 1.70 -10.72 -0.70
C ASN A 48 1.72 -9.25 -0.19
N ILE A 49 2.68 -8.87 0.64
CA ILE A 49 2.80 -7.51 1.20
C ILE A 49 4.07 -6.80 0.74
N ALA A 50 4.00 -5.47 0.76
CA ALA A 50 5.12 -4.56 0.60
C ALA A 50 5.23 -3.64 1.83
N HIS A 51 6.47 -3.34 2.20
CA HIS A 51 6.81 -2.41 3.27
C HIS A 51 7.47 -1.18 2.68
N VAL A 52 7.01 -0.01 3.10
CA VAL A 52 7.64 1.28 2.77
C VAL A 52 7.98 2.00 4.07
N VAL A 53 9.23 2.42 4.20
CA VAL A 53 9.69 3.21 5.35
C VAL A 53 9.58 4.69 5.00
N VAL A 54 8.68 5.40 5.68
CA VAL A 54 8.50 6.83 5.45
C VAL A 54 9.54 7.60 6.26
N MET A 55 10.63 7.96 5.59
CA MET A 55 11.72 8.71 6.21
C MET A 55 11.32 10.17 6.48
N PRO A 56 11.90 10.85 7.50
CA PRO A 56 11.53 12.23 7.86
C PRO A 56 11.71 13.27 6.74
N ASN A 57 12.62 13.03 5.81
CA ASN A 57 12.91 13.90 4.67
C ASN A 57 11.95 13.72 3.48
N VAL A 58 11.03 12.75 3.55
CA VAL A 58 10.03 12.53 2.50
C VAL A 58 8.94 13.60 2.61
N THR A 59 8.67 14.31 1.51
CA THR A 59 7.63 15.34 1.44
C THR A 59 6.27 14.74 1.09
N ILE A 60 5.19 15.48 1.39
CA ILE A 60 3.82 15.11 1.00
C ILE A 60 3.71 14.95 -0.52
N GLU A 61 4.33 15.84 -1.30
CA GLU A 61 4.34 15.76 -2.77
C GLU A 61 4.96 14.44 -3.27
N LYS A 62 6.02 13.95 -2.62
CA LYS A 62 6.63 12.67 -2.98
C LYS A 62 5.73 11.48 -2.63
N LEU A 63 4.99 11.57 -1.52
CA LEU A 63 3.99 10.57 -1.15
C LEU A 63 2.81 10.55 -2.13
N ASP A 64 2.33 11.73 -2.52
CA ASP A 64 1.28 11.85 -3.54
C ASP A 64 1.75 11.31 -4.89
N ALA A 65 2.99 11.60 -5.31
CA ALA A 65 3.56 11.04 -6.53
C ALA A 65 3.63 9.51 -6.48
N PHE A 66 4.10 8.95 -5.36
CA PHE A 66 4.12 7.51 -5.12
C PHE A 66 2.71 6.89 -5.21
N LEU A 67 1.75 7.46 -4.50
CA LEU A 67 0.39 6.96 -4.43
C LEU A 67 -0.32 7.04 -5.79
N ASN A 68 -0.18 8.17 -6.50
CA ASN A 68 -0.80 8.36 -7.81
C ASN A 68 -0.26 7.35 -8.82
N GLU A 69 1.06 7.12 -8.84
CA GLU A 69 1.66 6.10 -9.69
C GLU A 69 1.20 4.69 -9.30
N LEU A 70 1.11 4.39 -7.99
CA LEU A 70 0.60 3.12 -7.48
C LEU A 70 -0.82 2.85 -7.98
N VAL A 71 -1.74 3.81 -7.79
CA VAL A 71 -3.16 3.67 -8.18
C VAL A 71 -3.32 3.55 -9.70
N GLN A 72 -2.56 4.34 -10.47
CA GLN A 72 -2.56 4.26 -11.93
C GLN A 72 -2.13 2.87 -12.41
N LYS A 73 -1.01 2.35 -11.88
CA LYS A 73 -0.52 1.02 -12.25
C LYS A 73 -1.41 -0.10 -11.71
N ARG A 74 -1.96 0.04 -10.50
CA ARG A 74 -2.89 -0.94 -9.90
C ARG A 74 -4.11 -1.19 -10.79
N SER A 75 -4.59 -0.17 -11.50
CA SER A 75 -5.70 -0.31 -12.45
C SER A 75 -5.40 -1.24 -13.62
N SER A 76 -4.13 -1.39 -14.03
CA SER A 76 -3.74 -2.29 -15.12
C SER A 76 -3.49 -3.73 -14.67
N TRP A 77 -3.24 -3.97 -13.38
CA TRP A 77 -2.98 -5.31 -12.82
C TRP A 77 -4.24 -6.17 -12.69
N PHE A 78 -5.42 -5.55 -12.62
CA PHE A 78 -6.70 -6.25 -12.46
C PHE A 78 -7.66 -5.99 -13.64
N PRO A 79 -7.32 -6.46 -14.86
CA PRO A 79 -8.24 -6.38 -15.98
C PRO A 79 -9.48 -7.25 -15.68
N ASN A 80 -10.67 -6.70 -15.88
CA ASN A 80 -12.01 -7.30 -15.69
C ASN A 80 -12.77 -6.99 -14.39
N GLY A 81 -12.35 -6.00 -13.59
CA GLY A 81 -13.19 -5.45 -12.51
C GLY A 81 -13.44 -6.41 -11.33
N LYS A 82 -12.83 -7.60 -11.35
CA LYS A 82 -12.69 -8.47 -10.20
C LYS A 82 -11.33 -8.17 -9.59
N VAL A 83 -11.30 -7.20 -8.69
CA VAL A 83 -10.13 -6.91 -7.85
C VAL A 83 -9.93 -8.12 -6.92
N GLN A 84 -9.32 -9.18 -7.43
CA GLN A 84 -8.79 -10.25 -6.59
C GLN A 84 -7.37 -9.85 -6.21
N THR A 85 -7.25 -8.75 -5.46
CA THR A 85 -6.04 -8.54 -4.68
C THR A 85 -5.93 -9.70 -3.69
N PRO A 86 -4.76 -10.34 -3.58
CA PRO A 86 -4.59 -11.41 -2.60
C PRO A 86 -4.92 -10.83 -1.22
N CYS A 87 -5.67 -11.60 -0.43
CA CYS A 87 -5.98 -11.20 0.94
C CYS A 87 -4.67 -11.11 1.74
N ILE A 88 -4.47 -9.99 2.41
CA ILE A 88 -3.32 -9.72 3.28
C ILE A 88 -3.72 -9.58 4.75
N ALA A 89 -4.97 -9.92 5.11
CA ALA A 89 -5.48 -9.81 6.48
C ALA A 89 -4.65 -10.62 7.49
N ALA A 90 -4.05 -11.73 7.06
CA ALA A 90 -3.14 -12.51 7.90
C ALA A 90 -1.88 -11.74 8.31
N ASP A 91 -1.46 -10.76 7.50
CA ASP A 91 -0.27 -9.95 7.73
C ASP A 91 -0.57 -8.62 8.42
N ILE A 92 -1.73 -8.00 8.12
CA ILE A 92 -2.06 -6.65 8.57
C ILE A 92 -3.31 -6.55 9.46
N GLY A 93 -3.99 -7.65 9.76
CA GLY A 93 -5.29 -7.67 10.43
C GLY A 93 -6.46 -7.50 9.47
N GLU A 94 -7.61 -8.08 9.82
CA GLU A 94 -8.85 -8.02 9.01
C GLU A 94 -9.33 -6.57 8.88
N GLU A 95 -9.22 -5.76 9.94
CA GLU A 95 -9.66 -4.37 10.00
C GLU A 95 -8.84 -3.41 9.11
N ASN A 96 -7.66 -3.84 8.66
CA ASN A 96 -6.80 -3.07 7.78
C ASN A 96 -6.79 -3.60 6.34
N CYS A 97 -7.46 -4.73 6.08
CA CYS A 97 -7.51 -5.36 4.78
C CYS A 97 -8.65 -4.80 3.92
N ALA A 98 -8.37 -4.45 2.67
CA ALA A 98 -9.38 -3.93 1.72
C ALA A 98 -9.77 -4.97 0.65
N CYS A 99 -9.63 -6.27 0.94
CA CYS A 99 -10.04 -7.32 0.01
C CYS A 99 -11.56 -7.53 0.08
N ILE A 100 -12.16 -8.12 -0.96
CA ILE A 100 -13.62 -8.31 -1.07
C ILE A 100 -14.23 -9.05 0.14
N MET A 101 -13.44 -9.87 0.83
CA MET A 101 -13.91 -10.63 2.00
C MET A 101 -13.98 -9.80 3.29
N HIS A 102 -13.24 -8.68 3.37
CA HIS A 102 -13.12 -7.83 4.57
C HIS A 102 -13.43 -6.34 4.29
N ASN A 103 -13.93 -6.04 3.09
CA ASN A 103 -14.29 -4.70 2.67
C ASN A 103 -15.74 -4.39 3.10
N ASP A 104 -15.93 -4.20 4.41
CA ASP A 104 -17.16 -3.70 5.05
C ASP A 104 -17.36 -2.18 4.83
#